data_AF-A0A529A9B5-F1
#
_entry.id   AF-A0A529A9B5-F1
#
_cell.length_a   1.000
_cell.length_b   1.000
_cell.length_c   1.000
_cell.angle_alpha   90.00
_cell.angle_beta   90.00
_cell.angle_gamma   90.00
#
_symmetry.space_group_name_H-M   'P 1'
#
loop_
_entity.id
_entity.type
_entity.pdbx_description
1 polymer ?
#
loop_
_entity_poly.entity_id
_entity_poly.type
_entity_poly.pdbx_seq_one_letter_code
_entity_poly.pdbx_strand_id
1 'polypeptide(L)'
;WILSAWLPFFVLNIVGEEFVWRGVALPRQEVAFGGRAWLVNGILWLLFHAAFPWQVLLTLVPITLLLPYIVQRRRSTWAGVVIHAGFGAMGFLVLAFGLA
;
A
#
# COMPACT_ATOMS: atom_id res chain seq x y z
N TRP A 1 6.56 20.40 -14.85
CA TRP A 1 7.79 19.74 -14.36
C TRP A 1 7.52 18.92 -13.09
N ILE A 2 6.78 19.43 -12.09
CA ILE A 2 6.45 18.67 -10.85
C ILE A 2 5.75 17.33 -11.14
N LEU A 3 4.68 17.34 -11.96
CA LEU A 3 3.97 16.11 -12.34
C LEU A 3 4.87 15.11 -13.09
N SER A 4 5.75 15.62 -13.96
CA SER A 4 6.68 14.80 -14.73
C SER A 4 7.75 14.15 -13.86
N ALA A 5 8.22 14.84 -12.81
CA ALA A 5 9.16 14.29 -11.83
C ALA A 5 8.48 13.35 -10.83
N TRP A 6 7.22 13.63 -10.48
CA TRP A 6 6.43 12.81 -9.57
C TRP A 6 6.05 11.46 -10.18
N LEU A 7 5.68 11.41 -11.46
CA LEU A 7 5.14 10.19 -12.07
C LEU A 7 6.10 8.98 -11.98
N PRO A 8 7.41 9.08 -12.30
CA PRO A 8 8.33 7.96 -12.12
C PRO A 8 8.48 7.55 -10.66
N PHE A 9 8.57 8.50 -9.74
CA PHE A 9 8.64 8.23 -8.31
C PHE A 9 7.39 7.50 -7.82
N PHE A 10 6.21 7.96 -8.25
CA PHE A 10 4.94 7.34 -7.94
C PHE A 10 4.85 5.89 -8.45
N VAL A 11 5.22 5.64 -9.70
CA VAL A 11 5.21 4.28 -10.26
C VAL A 11 6.19 3.37 -9.50
N LEU A 12 7.40 3.84 -9.23
CA LEU A 12 8.41 3.06 -8.51
C LEU A 12 8.01 2.78 -7.06
N ASN A 13 7.39 3.75 -6.39
CA ASN A 13 6.84 3.60 -5.06
C ASN A 13 5.77 2.49 -5.05
N ILE A 14 4.70 2.66 -5.86
CA ILE A 14 3.57 1.73 -5.85
C ILE A 14 4.00 0.32 -6.25
N VAL A 15 4.70 0.18 -7.37
CA VAL A 15 5.12 -1.14 -7.86
C VAL A 15 6.15 -1.77 -6.94
N GLY A 16 7.10 -0.98 -6.41
CA GLY A 16 8.11 -1.46 -5.49
C GLY A 16 7.51 -1.97 -4.17
N GLU A 17 6.60 -1.21 -3.57
CA GLU A 17 5.91 -1.60 -2.36
C GLU A 17 5.03 -2.84 -2.58
N GLU A 18 4.24 -2.89 -3.65
CA GLU A 18 3.42 -4.06 -3.94
C GLU A 18 4.27 -5.31 -4.22
N PHE A 19 5.40 -5.16 -4.91
CA PHE A 19 6.33 -6.26 -5.13
C PHE A 19 6.84 -6.82 -3.79
N VAL A 20 7.35 -5.95 -2.91
CA VAL A 20 7.91 -6.38 -1.62
C VAL A 20 6.82 -6.93 -0.69
N TRP A 21 5.76 -6.18 -0.45
CA TRP A 21 4.76 -6.53 0.56
C TRP A 21 3.83 -7.64 0.11
N ARG A 22 3.41 -7.65 -1.15
CA ARG A 22 2.37 -8.55 -1.66
C ARG A 22 2.93 -9.65 -2.56
N GLY A 23 3.99 -9.35 -3.31
CA GLY A 23 4.68 -10.33 -4.15
C GLY A 23 5.66 -11.22 -3.38
N VAL A 24 6.30 -10.69 -2.33
CA VAL A 24 7.37 -11.39 -1.60
C VAL A 24 6.97 -11.72 -0.15
N ALA A 25 6.56 -10.74 0.64
CA ALA A 25 6.30 -10.95 2.07
C ALA A 25 5.00 -11.72 2.34
N LEU A 26 3.88 -11.30 1.75
CA LEU A 26 2.56 -11.92 1.97
C LEU A 26 2.54 -13.43 1.67
N PRO A 27 3.07 -13.95 0.54
CA PRO A 27 3.06 -15.39 0.28
C PRO A 27 3.83 -16.20 1.33
N ARG A 28 4.94 -15.66 1.87
CA ARG A 28 5.68 -16.31 2.96
C ARG A 28 4.88 -16.30 4.26
N GLN A 29 4.16 -15.22 4.53
CA GLN A 29 3.28 -15.11 5.68
C GLN A 29 2.04 -16.01 5.54
N GLU A 30 1.54 -16.26 4.33
CA GLU A 30 0.47 -17.23 4.08
C GLU A 30 0.88 -18.65 4.48
N VAL A 31 2.15 -19.02 4.23
CA VAL A 31 2.70 -20.31 4.69
C VAL A 31 2.74 -20.39 6.22
N ALA A 32 3.14 -19.32 6.90
CA ALA A 32 3.30 -19.32 8.36
C ALA A 32 2.00 -19.09 9.16
N PHE A 33 1.11 -18.22 8.66
CA PHE A 33 -0.07 -17.71 9.38
C PHE A 33 -1.40 -18.05 8.68
N GLY A 34 -1.36 -18.71 7.51
CA GLY A 34 -2.54 -19.15 6.78
C GLY A 34 -3.48 -17.99 6.43
N GLY A 35 -4.77 -18.20 6.69
CA GLY A 35 -5.84 -17.21 6.40
C GLY A 35 -5.74 -15.90 7.19
N ARG A 36 -4.84 -15.79 8.16
CA ARG A 36 -4.59 -14.56 8.95
C ARG A 36 -3.36 -13.78 8.48
N ALA A 37 -2.67 -14.24 7.43
CA ALA A 37 -1.47 -13.60 6.91
C ALA A 37 -1.68 -12.13 6.53
N TRP A 38 -2.84 -11.77 5.96
CA TRP A 38 -3.18 -10.39 5.64
C TRP A 38 -3.12 -9.45 6.84
N LEU A 39 -3.48 -9.92 8.04
CA LEU A 39 -3.45 -9.11 9.26
C LEU A 39 -2.01 -8.83 9.66
N VAL A 40 -1.15 -9.86 9.61
CA VAL A 40 0.28 -9.72 9.90
C VAL A 40 0.95 -8.81 8.87
N ASN A 41 0.66 -9.03 7.58
CA ASN A 41 1.17 -8.20 6.49
C ASN A 41 0.78 -6.74 6.66
N GLY A 42 -0.51 -6.49 6.92
CA GLY A 42 -1.05 -5.14 7.07
C GLY A 42 -0.52 -4.40 8.29
N ILE A 43 -0.35 -5.08 9.43
CA ILE A 43 0.25 -4.49 10.63
C ILE A 43 1.72 -4.13 10.37
N LEU A 44 2.49 -5.05 9.77
CA LEU A 44 3.90 -4.77 9.47
C LEU A 44 4.05 -3.65 8.43
N TRP A 45 3.16 -3.59 7.44
CA TRP A 45 3.13 -2.50 6.46
C TRP A 45 2.71 -1.17 7.09
N LEU A 46 1.80 -1.17 8.06
CA LEU A 46 1.48 0.03 8.85
C LEU A 46 2.68 0.51 9.67
N LEU A 47 3.40 -0.42 10.31
CA LEU A 47 4.61 -0.10 11.07
C LEU A 47 5.77 0.38 10.20
N PHE A 48 5.85 -0.08 8.94
CA PHE A 48 6.78 0.46 7.96
C PHE A 48 6.58 1.97 7.74
N HIS A 49 5.36 2.48 7.95
CA HIS A 49 5.04 3.90 7.86
C HIS A 49 5.28 4.69 9.16
N ALA A 50 5.84 4.08 10.22
CA ALA A 50 5.99 4.72 11.53
C ALA A 50 6.81 6.02 11.55
N ALA A 51 7.56 6.31 10.50
CA ALA A 51 8.25 7.60 10.32
C ALA A 51 7.29 8.77 10.03
N PHE A 52 6.03 8.50 9.66
CA PHE A 52 5.02 9.53 9.47
C PHE A 52 4.38 9.97 10.80
N PRO A 53 3.78 11.17 10.85
CA PRO A 53 3.00 11.61 12.01
C PRO A 53 1.92 10.57 12.37
N TRP A 54 1.67 10.37 13.67
CA TRP A 54 0.74 9.34 14.14
C TRP A 54 -0.69 9.52 13.60
N GLN A 55 -1.10 10.76 13.30
CA GLN A 55 -2.39 11.03 12.66
C GLN A 55 -2.46 10.41 11.26
N VAL A 56 -1.36 10.45 10.50
CA VAL A 56 -1.25 9.79 9.20
C VAL A 56 -1.34 8.29 9.37
N LEU A 57 -0.68 7.71 10.39
CA LEU A 57 -0.81 6.28 10.68
C LEU A 57 -2.26 5.87 10.90
N LEU A 58 -3.03 6.64 11.66
CA LEU A 58 -4.46 6.36 11.85
C LEU A 58 -5.25 6.37 10.54
N THR A 59 -4.96 7.31 9.64
CA THR A 59 -5.59 7.35 8.32
C THR A 59 -5.19 6.18 7.42
N LEU A 60 -4.02 5.58 7.65
CA LEU A 60 -3.51 4.44 6.87
C LEU A 60 -4.06 3.09 7.33
N VAL A 61 -4.52 2.94 8.58
CA VAL A 61 -5.04 1.67 9.13
C VAL A 61 -6.05 0.96 8.20
N PRO A 62 -7.05 1.63 7.60
CA PRO A 62 -8.00 0.94 6.75
C PRO A 62 -7.35 0.33 5.51
N ILE A 63 -6.51 1.09 4.80
CA ILE A 63 -5.88 0.64 3.56
C ILE A 63 -4.83 -0.43 3.85
N THR A 64 -4.09 -0.31 4.96
CA THR A 64 -3.05 -1.28 5.30
C THR A 64 -3.61 -2.65 5.64
N LEU A 65 -4.85 -2.74 6.11
CA LEU A 65 -5.51 -4.01 6.40
C LEU A 65 -6.32 -4.53 5.20
N LEU A 66 -7.08 -3.67 4.51
CA LEU A 66 -7.96 -4.09 3.41
C LEU A 66 -7.19 -4.55 2.17
N LEU A 67 -6.11 -3.87 1.83
CA LEU A 67 -5.36 -4.17 0.62
C LEU A 67 -4.75 -5.60 0.65
N PRO A 68 -3.95 -5.99 1.67
CA PRO A 68 -3.44 -7.36 1.73
C PRO A 68 -4.55 -8.40 1.92
N TYR A 69 -5.67 -8.05 2.56
CA TYR A 69 -6.84 -8.95 2.63
C TYR A 69 -7.39 -9.26 1.24
N ILE A 70 -7.59 -8.23 0.41
CA ILE A 70 -8.07 -8.39 -0.97
C ILE A 70 -7.07 -9.19 -1.80
N VAL A 71 -5.77 -8.88 -1.70
CA VAL A 71 -4.73 -9.59 -2.44
C VAL A 71 -4.67 -11.06 -2.05
N GLN A 72 -4.71 -11.39 -0.76
CA GLN A 72 -4.73 -12.77 -0.27
C GLN A 72 -5.98 -13.52 -0.77
N ARG A 73 -7.16 -12.89 -0.75
CA ARG A 73 -8.42 -13.52 -1.21
C ARG A 73 -8.50 -13.69 -2.72
N ARG A 74 -7.94 -12.74 -3.48
CA ARG A 74 -7.97 -12.73 -4.95
C ARG A 74 -6.75 -13.40 -5.58
N ARG A 75 -5.72 -13.70 -4.79
CA ARG A 75 -4.41 -14.23 -5.23
C ARG A 75 -3.82 -13.42 -6.39
N SER A 76 -3.92 -12.10 -6.30
CA SER A 76 -3.51 -11.20 -7.37
C SER A 76 -2.85 -9.95 -6.81
N THR A 77 -1.54 -9.83 -7.04
CA THR A 77 -0.75 -8.63 -6.73
C THR A 77 -1.20 -7.42 -7.56
N TRP A 78 -1.71 -7.64 -8.77
CA TRP A 78 -2.24 -6.55 -9.61
C TRP A 78 -3.45 -5.86 -8.98
N ALA A 79 -4.29 -6.60 -8.25
CA ALA A 79 -5.37 -5.97 -7.47
C ALA A 79 -4.79 -5.00 -6.43
N GLY A 80 -3.69 -5.38 -5.77
CA GLY A 80 -2.94 -4.51 -4.87
C GLY A 80 -2.40 -3.26 -5.56
N VAL A 81 -1.75 -3.42 -6.71
CA VAL A 81 -1.21 -2.30 -7.52
C VAL A 81 -2.29 -1.30 -7.89
N VAL A 82 -3.44 -1.75 -8.39
CA VAL A 82 -4.54 -0.86 -8.80
C VAL A 82 -5.12 -0.11 -7.59
N ILE A 83 -5.36 -0.82 -6.49
CA ILE A 83 -5.90 -0.22 -5.26
C ILE A 83 -4.90 0.79 -4.68
N HIS A 84 -3.63 0.41 -4.56
CA HIS A 84 -2.57 1.26 -4.02
C HIS A 84 -2.37 2.50 -4.89
N ALA A 85 -2.30 2.35 -6.21
CA ALA A 85 -2.18 3.48 -7.13
C ALA A 85 -3.37 4.44 -7.01
N GLY A 86 -4.60 3.92 -6.91
CA GLY A 86 -5.79 4.74 -6.74
C GLY A 86 -5.74 5.61 -5.48
N PHE A 87 -5.41 5.01 -4.33
CA PHE A 87 -5.29 5.75 -3.07
C PHE A 87 -4.09 6.70 -3.05
N GLY A 88 -2.92 6.23 -3.50
CA GLY A 88 -1.68 7.01 -3.50
C GLY A 88 -1.72 8.21 -4.45
N ALA A 89 -2.32 8.06 -5.63
CA ALA A 89 -2.47 9.17 -6.57
C ALA A 89 -3.41 10.24 -6.03
N MET A 90 -4.51 9.84 -5.38
CA MET A 90 -5.55 10.77 -4.94
C MET A 90 -5.02 11.77 -3.90
N GLY A 91 -4.20 11.32 -2.95
CA GLY A 91 -3.59 12.21 -1.94
C GLY A 91 -2.68 13.29 -2.55
N PHE A 92 -1.81 12.89 -3.49
CA PHE A 92 -0.94 13.84 -4.18
C PHE A 92 -1.73 14.80 -5.08
N LEU A 93 -2.70 14.30 -5.86
CA LEU A 93 -3.47 15.13 -6.78
C LEU A 93 -4.33 16.17 -6.04
N VAL A 94 -4.93 15.81 -4.90
CA VAL A 94 -5.67 16.76 -4.06
C VAL A 94 -4.79 17.92 -3.62
N LEU A 95 -3.57 17.63 -3.15
CA LEU A 95 -2.60 18.65 -2.75
C LEU A 95 -2.09 19.47 -3.94
N ALA A 96 -1.75 18.81 -5.05
CA ALA A 96 -1.20 19.46 -6.24
C ALA A 96 -2.19 20.43 -6.92
N PHE A 97 -3.50 20.18 -6.80
CA PHE A 97 -4.55 21.04 -7.33
C PHE A 97 -5.16 22.00 -6.29
N GLY A 98 -4.66 22.02 -5.05
CA GLY A 98 -5.15 22.92 -4.00
C GLY A 98 -6.60 22.63 -3.58
N LEU A 99 -7.00 21.36 -3.60
CA LEU A 99 -8.35 20.91 -3.24
C LEU A 99 -8.48 20.55 -1.75
N ALA A 100 -7.44 20.82 -0.95
CA ALA A 100 -7.36 20.61 0.50
C ALA A 100 -6.68 21.79 1.19
#